data_AF-F4B5V0-F1
#
_entry.id   AF-F4B5V0-F1
#
_cell.length_a   1.000
_cell.length_b   1.000
_cell.length_c   1.000
_cell.angle_alpha   90.00
_cell.angle_beta   90.00
_cell.angle_gamma   90.00
#
_symmetry.space_group_name_H-M   'P 1'
#
loop_
_entity.id
_entity.type
_entity.pdbx_description
1 polymer ?
#
loop_
_entity_poly.entity_id
_entity_poly.type
_entity_poly.pdbx_seq_one_letter_code
_entity_poly.pdbx_strand_id
1 'polypeptide(L)'
;MLVLSPHLRKHVEDINNYMRKFNTVIDPLGQEVLSFLEGVKGIEQVPNVRLGEKERWRVIIHFKPCAKIRYIIARKDNELILVTAHPDPDAENFIEFNK
;
A
#
# COMPACT_ATOMS: atom_id res chain seq x y z
N MET A 1 14.06 -6.25 -0.07
CA MET A 1 13.37 -6.36 1.22
C MET A 1 12.72 -5.03 1.55
N LEU A 2 11.39 -5.01 1.64
CA LEU A 2 10.57 -3.86 1.99
C LEU A 2 10.61 -3.66 3.49
N VAL A 3 11.07 -2.49 3.92
CA VAL A 3 11.12 -2.13 5.34
C VAL A 3 9.77 -1.55 5.76
N LEU A 4 9.19 -2.06 6.83
CA LEU A 4 7.93 -1.54 7.38
C LEU A 4 8.19 -0.31 8.24
N SER A 5 7.51 0.80 7.96
CA SER A 5 7.63 1.97 8.82
C SER A 5 7.01 1.71 10.21
N PRO A 6 7.49 2.39 11.27
CA PRO A 6 6.82 2.36 12.56
C PRO A 6 5.38 2.89 12.52
N HIS A 7 5.07 3.77 11.56
CA HIS A 7 3.75 4.36 11.38
C HIS A 7 2.73 3.34 10.89
N LEU A 8 3.17 2.35 10.09
CA LEU A 8 2.31 1.30 9.56
C LEU A 8 1.60 0.52 10.68
N ARG A 9 2.26 0.30 11.83
CA ARG A 9 1.71 -0.43 12.98
C ARG A 9 0.38 0.13 13.46
N LYS A 10 0.17 1.45 13.34
CA LYS A 10 -1.07 2.11 13.74
C LYS A 10 -2.25 1.79 12.82
N HIS A 11 -1.98 1.43 11.57
CA HIS A 11 -2.99 1.18 10.55
C HIS A 11 -3.26 -0.31 10.33
N VAL A 12 -2.43 -1.20 10.88
CA VAL A 12 -2.61 -2.66 10.75
C VAL A 12 -3.98 -3.10 11.25
N GLU A 13 -4.39 -2.59 12.41
CA GLU A 13 -5.69 -2.95 13.01
C GLU A 13 -6.86 -2.45 12.16
N ASP A 14 -6.77 -1.23 11.61
CA ASP A 14 -7.78 -0.66 10.72
C ASP A 14 -7.92 -1.48 9.43
N ILE A 15 -6.81 -1.87 8.82
CA ILE A 15 -6.82 -2.71 7.61
C ILE A 15 -7.40 -4.08 7.92
N ASN A 16 -7.01 -4.72 9.02
CA ASN A 16 -7.54 -6.03 9.42
C ASN A 16 -9.05 -5.97 9.67
N ASN A 17 -9.52 -4.92 10.36
CA ASN A 17 -10.95 -4.69 10.59
C ASN A 17 -11.70 -4.43 9.28
N TYR A 18 -11.10 -3.72 8.33
CA TYR A 18 -11.66 -3.54 6.99
C TYR A 18 -11.75 -4.86 6.22
N MET A 19 -10.68 -5.66 6.19
CA MET A 19 -10.63 -6.95 5.49
C MET A 19 -11.64 -7.96 6.04
N ARG A 20 -11.88 -7.96 7.37
CA ARG A 20 -12.91 -8.81 8.00
C ARG A 20 -14.32 -8.57 7.45
N LYS A 21 -14.65 -7.35 7.02
CA LYS A 21 -15.98 -7.03 6.43
C LYS A 21 -16.24 -7.81 5.14
N PHE A 22 -15.19 -8.21 4.44
CA PHE A 22 -15.28 -8.93 3.16
C PHE A 22 -15.10 -10.44 3.33
N ASN A 23 -15.03 -10.94 4.57
CA ASN A 23 -14.79 -12.34 4.91
C ASN A 23 -13.54 -12.92 4.19
N THR A 24 -12.51 -12.08 4.02
CA THR A 24 -11.27 -12.43 3.33
C THR A 24 -10.22 -12.95 4.32
N VAL A 25 -9.56 -14.07 3.99
CA VAL A 25 -8.52 -14.70 4.81
C VAL A 25 -7.10 -14.19 4.46
N ILE A 26 -6.99 -13.33 3.45
CA ILE A 26 -5.72 -12.78 2.99
C ILE A 26 -5.17 -11.81 4.03
N ASP A 27 -3.92 -12.03 4.44
CA ASP A 27 -3.16 -11.10 5.24
C ASP A 27 -2.69 -9.92 4.35
N PRO A 28 -3.20 -8.69 4.56
CA PRO A 28 -2.85 -7.53 3.75
C PRO A 28 -1.39 -7.08 3.94
N LEU A 29 -0.68 -7.61 4.94
CA LEU A 29 0.74 -7.40 5.15
C LEU A 29 1.53 -8.71 5.15
N GLY A 30 0.92 -9.78 4.61
CA GLY A 30 1.57 -11.07 4.46
C GLY A 30 2.75 -11.03 3.48
N GLN A 31 3.63 -12.03 3.59
CA GLN A 31 4.86 -12.08 2.79
C GLN A 31 4.62 -12.00 1.28
N GLU A 32 3.53 -12.59 0.78
CA GLU A 32 3.14 -12.53 -0.64
C GLU A 32 2.88 -11.08 -1.09
N VAL A 33 2.08 -10.33 -0.31
CA VAL A 33 1.76 -8.92 -0.59
C VAL A 33 3.03 -8.07 -0.51
N LEU A 34 3.86 -8.25 0.51
CA LEU A 34 5.10 -7.50 0.66
C LEU A 34 6.06 -7.76 -0.50
N SER A 35 6.21 -9.02 -0.91
CA SER A 35 7.08 -9.41 -2.02
C SER A 35 6.59 -8.84 -3.36
N PHE A 36 5.28 -8.79 -3.57
CA PHE A 36 4.69 -8.09 -4.72
C PHE A 36 5.00 -6.58 -4.69
N LEU A 37 4.81 -5.93 -3.52
CA LEU A 37 5.05 -4.51 -3.35
C LEU A 37 6.53 -4.10 -3.56
N GLU A 38 7.48 -5.00 -3.27
CA GLU A 38 8.91 -4.78 -3.55
C GLU A 38 9.21 -4.64 -5.05
N GLY A 39 8.47 -5.36 -5.90
CA GLY A 39 8.72 -5.44 -7.33
C GLY A 39 7.99 -4.40 -8.17
N VAL A 40 7.04 -3.66 -7.59
CA VAL A 40 6.14 -2.77 -8.34
C VAL A 40 6.43 -1.29 -8.07
N LYS A 41 6.48 -0.49 -9.15
CA LYS A 41 6.35 0.97 -9.07
C LYS A 41 4.89 1.34 -9.34
N GLY A 42 4.30 2.07 -8.41
CA GLY A 42 2.92 2.54 -8.50
C GLY A 42 2.79 3.92 -9.15
N ILE A 43 1.73 4.62 -8.80
CA ILE A 43 1.48 6.01 -9.22
C ILE A 43 2.46 6.91 -8.45
N GLU A 44 3.25 7.70 -9.16
CA GLU A 44 4.21 8.63 -8.56
C GLU A 44 3.50 9.66 -7.66
N GLN A 45 4.13 10.00 -6.54
CA GLN A 45 3.66 10.97 -5.55
C GLN A 45 4.82 11.90 -5.19
N VAL A 46 4.50 13.10 -4.68
CA VAL A 46 5.51 14.03 -4.20
C VAL A 46 6.28 13.41 -3.02
N PRO A 47 7.62 13.22 -3.12
CA PRO A 47 8.42 12.68 -2.02
C PRO A 47 8.51 13.64 -0.83
N ASN A 48 8.58 13.10 0.39
CA ASN A 48 8.84 13.91 1.57
C ASN A 48 10.34 14.14 1.76
N VAL A 49 10.83 15.27 1.23
CA VAL A 49 12.25 15.67 1.31
C VAL A 49 12.74 15.78 2.74
N ARG A 50 11.89 16.18 3.71
CA ARG A 50 12.29 16.29 5.13
C ARG A 50 12.61 14.93 5.77
N LEU A 51 12.05 13.85 5.23
CA LEU A 51 12.33 12.48 5.68
C LEU A 51 13.44 11.81 4.85
N GLY A 52 14.01 12.51 3.87
CA GLY A 52 15.04 11.99 2.97
C GLY A 52 14.50 11.10 1.84
N GLU A 53 13.20 11.14 1.55
CA GLU A 53 12.60 10.36 0.47
C GLU A 53 13.05 10.92 -0.89
N LYS A 54 13.57 10.03 -1.76
CA LYS A 54 13.97 10.36 -3.14
C LYS A 54 12.87 10.07 -4.14
N GLU A 55 12.10 9.02 -3.89
CA GLU A 55 10.94 8.64 -4.68
C GLU A 55 9.80 8.27 -3.72
N ARG A 56 8.55 8.46 -4.16
CA ARG A 56 7.36 8.03 -3.42
C ARG A 56 6.30 7.60 -4.41
N TRP A 57 5.65 6.47 -4.16
CA TRP A 57 4.57 5.97 -5.00
C TRP A 57 3.42 5.41 -4.18
N ARG A 58 2.24 5.49 -4.80
CA ARG A 58 1.00 4.90 -4.33
C ARG A 58 0.70 3.65 -5.16
N VAL A 59 0.55 2.52 -4.50
CA VAL A 59 0.06 1.26 -5.10
C VAL A 59 -1.33 0.99 -4.53
N ILE A 60 -2.27 0.55 -5.36
CA ILE A 60 -3.58 0.10 -4.89
C ILE A 60 -3.71 -1.36 -5.28
N ILE A 61 -3.98 -2.23 -4.30
CA ILE A 61 -4.24 -3.65 -4.54
C ILE A 61 -5.74 -3.89 -4.33
N HIS A 62 -6.35 -4.54 -5.31
CA HIS A 62 -7.73 -5.03 -5.25
C HIS A 62 -7.73 -6.49 -4.81
N PHE A 63 -8.22 -6.74 -3.60
CA PHE A 63 -8.45 -8.06 -3.04
C PHE A 63 -9.89 -8.50 -3.34
N LYS A 64 -10.08 -9.72 -3.85
CA LYS A 64 -11.42 -10.30 -4.02
C LYS A 64 -12.03 -10.63 -2.64
N PRO A 65 -13.32 -10.33 -2.38
CA PRO A 65 -14.33 -9.95 -3.36
C PRO A 65 -14.42 -8.46 -3.74
N CYS A 66 -13.99 -7.48 -2.93
CA CYS A 66 -14.09 -6.04 -3.26
C CYS A 66 -13.17 -5.13 -2.40
N ALA A 67 -12.26 -5.68 -1.62
CA ALA A 67 -11.47 -4.89 -0.68
C ALA A 67 -10.32 -4.20 -1.42
N LYS A 68 -10.20 -2.88 -1.27
CA LYS A 68 -9.13 -2.10 -1.90
C LYS A 68 -8.24 -1.53 -0.82
N ILE A 69 -6.94 -1.76 -0.93
CA ILE A 69 -5.96 -1.22 0.02
C ILE A 69 -4.93 -0.41 -0.76
N ARG A 70 -4.73 0.82 -0.31
CA ARG A 70 -3.70 1.74 -0.76
C ARG A 70 -2.45 1.54 0.07
N TYR A 71 -1.33 1.31 -0.59
CA TYR A 71 0.01 1.23 -0.02
C TYR A 71 0.83 2.43 -0.49
N ILE A 72 1.53 3.08 0.42
CA ILE A 72 2.45 4.16 0.10
C ILE A 72 3.86 3.67 0.35
N ILE A 73 4.66 3.63 -0.71
CA ILE A 73 6.04 3.18 -0.66
C ILE A 73 6.94 4.36 -0.98
N ALA A 74 8.01 4.51 -0.23
CA ALA A 74 9.05 5.49 -0.50
C ALA A 74 10.39 4.80 -0.72
N ARG A 75 11.21 5.39 -1.58
CA ARG A 75 12.63 5.06 -1.67
C ARG A 75 13.41 6.09 -0.86
N LYS A 76 14.20 5.61 0.09
CA LYS A 76 15.20 6.40 0.80
C LYS A 76 16.55 5.75 0.54
N ASP A 77 17.43 6.46 -0.16
CA ASP A 77 18.71 5.90 -0.62
C ASP A 77 18.54 4.58 -1.37
N ASN A 78 19.06 3.47 -0.83
CA ASN A 78 18.95 2.12 -1.39
C ASN A 78 17.84 1.28 -0.76
N GLU A 79 17.04 1.86 0.14
CA GLU A 79 15.98 1.16 0.86
C GLU A 79 14.60 1.49 0.32
N LEU A 80 13.76 0.46 0.23
CA LEU A 80 12.33 0.57 -0.01
C LEU A 80 11.61 0.52 1.32
N ILE A 81 10.75 1.50 1.57
CA ILE A 81 10.03 1.65 2.83
C ILE A 81 8.54 1.66 2.54
N LEU A 82 7.79 0.71 3.13
CA LEU A 82 6.33 0.80 3.20
C LEU A 82 5.96 1.83 4.27
N VAL A 83 5.67 3.05 3.82
CA VAL A 83 5.38 4.21 4.67
C VAL A 83 4.08 4.01 5.41
N THR A 84 3.02 3.61 4.71
CA THR A 84 1.71 3.36 5.30
C THR A 84 0.86 2.50 4.37
N ALA A 85 -0.20 1.91 4.91
CA ALA A 85 -1.25 1.23 4.16
C ALA A 85 -2.61 1.59 4.76
N HIS A 86 -3.62 1.76 3.92
CA HIS A 86 -4.97 2.12 4.35
C HIS A 86 -6.03 1.51 3.43
N PRO A 87 -7.22 1.17 3.96
CA PRO A 87 -8.39 0.94 3.13
C PRO A 87 -8.62 2.12 2.17
N ASP A 88 -8.92 1.82 0.91
CA ASP A 88 -9.17 2.82 -0.13
C ASP A 88 -10.61 2.69 -0.65
N PRO A 89 -11.62 3.17 0.10
CA PRO A 89 -13.02 3.08 -0.33
C PRO A 89 -13.28 3.91 -1.60
N ASP A 90 -12.50 4.96 -1.85
CA ASP A 90 -12.68 5.86 -3.00
C ASP A 90 -12.07 5.34 -4.30
N ALA A 91 -11.34 4.21 -4.27
CA ALA A 91 -10.75 3.63 -5.48
C ALA A 91 -11.81 3.05 -6.46
N GLU A 92 -13.10 3.17 -6.18
CA GLU A 92 -14.19 3.01 -7.17
C GLU A 92 -14.31 4.18 -8.14
N ASN A 93 -13.78 5.37 -7.82
CA ASN A 93 -13.82 6.55 -8.69
C ASN A 93 -12.67 6.61 -9.72
N PHE A 94 -11.91 5.52 -9.92
CA PHE A 94 -10.95 5.48 -11.01
C PHE A 94 -11.69 5.31 -12.34
N ILE A 95 -11.60 6.33 -13.20
CA ILE A 95 -11.97 6.22 -14.61
C ILE A 95 -11.02 5.19 -15.23
N GLU A 96 -11.52 3.97 -15.48
CA GLU A 96 -10.81 2.98 -16.30
C GLU A 96 -10.69 3.54 -17.72
N PHE A 97 -9.47 3.85 -18.14
CA PHE A 97 -9.18 4.00 -19.56
C PHE A 97 -9.11 2.60 -20.16
N ASN A 98 -10.24 2.13 -20.68
CA ASN A 98 -10.27 1.01 -21.61
C ASN A 98 -9.57 1.44 -22.91
N LYS A 99 -8.54 0.69 -23.28
CA LYS A 99 -7.82 0.85 -24.54
C LYS A 99 -8.50 0.02 -25.62
#